data_AF-A0A135VU74-F1
#
_entry.id   AF-A0A135VU74-F1
#
_cell.length_a   1.000
_cell.length_b   1.000
_cell.length_c   1.000
_cell.angle_alpha   90.00
_cell.angle_beta   90.00
_cell.angle_gamma   90.00
#
_symmetry.space_group_name_H-M   'P 1'
#
loop_
_entity.id
_entity.type
_entity.pdbx_description
1 polymer ?
#
loop_
_entity_poly.entity_id
_entity_poly.type
_entity_poly.pdbx_seq_one_letter_code
_entity_poly.pdbx_strand_id
1 'polypeptide(L)'
;MVQNVEHFVEVTPPLTWRATYNDGTVLSQYNPDGSKNSYNNLDREGLTAFELLNKATGQTIIVIHLDKGKKLIWRMRVALRLGYMTKQRVHLIGWQENKILFRIRNFAICRKVETICAIFGDGHIEVTGGFKKKHPWLYPVILREAEKLE
;
A
#
# COMPACT_ATOMS: atom_id res chain seq x y z
N MET A 1 11.20 35.07 -27.89
CA MET A 1 10.76 34.38 -26.67
C MET A 1 10.69 32.89 -26.97
N VAL A 2 11.66 32.11 -26.49
CA VAL A 2 11.68 30.65 -26.67
C VAL A 2 10.82 30.05 -25.57
N GLN A 3 9.70 29.42 -25.93
CA GLN A 3 8.93 28.62 -24.99
C GLN A 3 9.76 27.39 -24.64
N ASN A 4 10.36 27.37 -23.43
CA ASN A 4 10.91 26.16 -22.86
C ASN A 4 9.75 25.20 -22.61
N VAL A 5 9.51 24.28 -23.55
CA VAL A 5 8.63 23.15 -23.35
C VAL A 5 9.37 22.18 -22.44
N GLU A 6 9.13 22.27 -21.13
CA GLU A 6 9.58 21.25 -20.18
C GLU A 6 9.01 19.90 -20.66
N HIS A 7 9.84 19.07 -21.27
CA HIS A 7 9.48 17.71 -21.65
C HIS A 7 9.40 16.86 -20.39
N PHE A 8 8.17 16.72 -19.88
CA PHE A 8 7.87 15.86 -18.75
C PHE A 8 7.90 14.40 -19.20
N VAL A 9 8.95 13.68 -18.82
CA VAL A 9 8.93 12.22 -18.95
C VAL A 9 8.22 11.65 -17.72
N GLU A 10 6.95 11.29 -17.87
CA GLU A 10 6.24 10.51 -16.86
C GLU A 10 6.77 9.07 -16.92
N VAL A 11 7.83 8.77 -16.17
CA VAL A 11 8.48 7.44 -16.17
C VAL A 11 7.66 6.39 -15.42
N THR A 12 6.63 6.80 -14.68
CA THR A 12 5.80 5.91 -13.85
C THR A 12 4.81 5.14 -14.72
N PRO A 13 4.79 3.79 -14.69
CA PRO A 13 3.65 3.05 -15.19
C PRO A 13 2.39 3.52 -14.44
N PRO A 14 1.26 3.71 -15.12
CA PRO A 14 0.03 4.07 -14.43
C PRO A 14 -0.29 2.96 -13.42
N LEU A 15 -0.32 3.29 -12.13
CA LEU A 15 -0.71 2.33 -11.09
C LEU A 15 -2.21 2.43 -10.82
N THR A 16 -2.81 1.29 -10.54
CA THR A 16 -4.18 1.18 -10.06
C THR A 16 -4.23 0.41 -8.74
N TRP A 17 -5.39 0.37 -8.09
CA TRP A 17 -5.55 -0.33 -6.82
C TRP A 17 -6.71 -1.32 -6.83
N ARG A 18 -6.60 -2.31 -5.95
CA ARG A 18 -7.63 -3.29 -5.65
C ARG A 18 -7.72 -3.48 -4.14
N ALA A 19 -8.94 -3.49 -3.62
CA ALA A 19 -9.27 -3.64 -2.21
C ALA A 19 -9.97 -4.98 -2.00
N THR A 20 -9.55 -5.76 -1.01
CA THR A 20 -10.20 -7.01 -0.61
C THR A 20 -10.75 -6.86 0.80
N TYR A 21 -11.98 -7.31 1.02
CA TYR A 21 -12.69 -7.19 2.29
C TYR A 21 -12.76 -8.54 3.03
N ASN A 22 -13.22 -8.50 4.28
CA ASN A 22 -13.35 -9.66 5.15
C ASN A 22 -14.39 -10.69 4.69
N ASP A 23 -15.39 -10.26 3.91
CA ASP A 23 -16.39 -11.12 3.27
C ASP A 23 -15.91 -11.74 1.94
N GLY A 24 -14.66 -11.46 1.55
CA GLY A 24 -14.07 -11.92 0.30
C GLY A 24 -14.44 -11.08 -0.92
N THR A 25 -15.27 -10.04 -0.76
CA THR A 25 -15.58 -9.13 -1.86
C THR A 25 -14.35 -8.31 -2.25
N VAL A 26 -14.33 -7.90 -3.51
CA VAL A 26 -13.22 -7.17 -4.10
C VAL A 26 -13.75 -5.91 -4.78
N LEU A 27 -13.12 -4.77 -4.48
CA LEU A 27 -13.39 -3.51 -5.16
C LEU A 27 -12.12 -3.05 -5.88
N SER A 28 -12.21 -2.95 -7.21
CA SER A 28 -11.14 -2.39 -8.05
C SER A 28 -11.33 -0.89 -8.22
N GLN A 29 -10.25 -0.14 -8.46
CA GLN A 29 -10.36 1.28 -8.77
C GLN A 29 -11.17 1.54 -10.05
N TYR A 30 -11.06 0.65 -11.02
CA TYR A 30 -11.77 0.71 -12.30
C TYR A 30 -12.68 -0.51 -12.42
N ASN A 31 -13.95 -0.25 -12.70
CA ASN A 31 -14.94 -1.28 -12.96
C ASN A 31 -14.87 -1.72 -14.44
N PRO A 32 -15.47 -2.88 -14.81
CA PRO A 32 -15.49 -3.35 -16.20
C PRO A 32 -16.17 -2.38 -17.18
N ASP A 33 -17.12 -1.58 -16.70
CA ASP A 33 -17.82 -0.55 -17.47
C ASP A 33 -16.99 0.74 -17.66
N GLY A 34 -15.76 0.79 -17.14
CA GLY A 34 -14.87 1.94 -17.19
C GLY A 34 -15.13 3.00 -16.11
N SER A 35 -16.19 2.84 -15.30
CA SER A 35 -16.44 3.71 -14.16
C SER A 35 -15.34 3.56 -13.10
N LYS A 36 -15.12 4.65 -12.33
CA LYS A 36 -14.00 4.74 -11.40
C LYS A 36 -14.48 4.86 -9.97
N ASN A 37 -14.05 3.92 -9.12
CA ASN A 37 -14.25 3.99 -7.68
C ASN A 37 -13.27 5.00 -7.05
N SER A 38 -13.79 5.80 -6.13
CA SER A 38 -12.99 6.73 -5.34
C SER A 38 -12.38 6.01 -4.15
N TYR A 39 -11.11 6.27 -3.86
CA TYR A 39 -10.46 5.79 -2.63
C TYR A 39 -11.18 6.25 -1.36
N ASN A 40 -11.83 7.42 -1.41
CA ASN A 40 -12.56 7.95 -0.26
C ASN A 40 -13.80 7.13 0.07
N ASN A 41 -14.27 6.28 -0.85
CA ASN A 41 -15.45 5.43 -0.68
C ASN A 41 -15.11 4.03 -0.16
N LEU A 42 -13.83 3.74 0.09
CA LEU A 42 -13.44 2.46 0.67
C LEU A 42 -13.96 2.34 2.10
N ASP A 43 -14.65 1.24 2.39
CA ASP A 43 -14.88 0.84 3.76
C ASP A 43 -13.54 0.38 4.36
N ARG A 44 -12.98 1.20 5.25
CA ARG A 44 -11.67 0.92 5.86
C ARG A 44 -11.75 -0.05 7.02
N GLU A 45 -12.96 -0.35 7.52
CA GLU A 45 -13.13 -1.24 8.66
C GLU A 45 -13.20 -2.71 8.22
N GLY A 46 -13.85 -2.99 7.10
CA GLY A 46 -13.90 -4.33 6.49
C GLY A 46 -12.65 -4.72 5.69
N LEU A 47 -11.72 -3.80 5.44
CA LEU A 47 -10.60 -4.00 4.53
C LEU A 47 -9.53 -4.95 5.11
N THR A 48 -9.24 -6.05 4.41
CA THR A 48 -8.23 -7.06 4.80
C THR A 48 -6.97 -7.01 3.96
N ALA A 49 -7.07 -6.56 2.71
CA ALA A 49 -5.91 -6.34 1.86
C ALA A 49 -6.11 -5.14 0.92
N PHE A 50 -5.02 -4.46 0.61
CA PHE A 50 -4.98 -3.41 -0.40
C PHE A 50 -3.76 -3.59 -1.30
N GLU A 51 -4.00 -3.66 -2.59
CA GLU A 51 -2.99 -3.95 -3.61
C GLU A 51 -2.79 -2.74 -4.50
N LEU A 52 -1.53 -2.49 -4.88
CA LEU A 52 -1.23 -1.64 -6.03
C LEU A 52 -0.78 -2.52 -7.18
N LEU A 53 -1.35 -2.27 -8.35
CA LEU A 53 -1.12 -3.04 -9.57
C LEU A 53 -0.61 -2.11 -10.67
N ASN A 54 0.23 -2.65 -11.54
CA ASN A 54 0.51 -2.03 -12.81
C ASN A 54 -0.76 -2.08 -13.67
N LYS A 55 -1.28 -0.92 -14.08
CA LYS A 55 -2.54 -0.85 -14.83
C LYS A 55 -2.43 -1.48 -16.21
N ALA A 56 -1.26 -1.43 -16.84
CA ALA A 56 -1.07 -1.95 -18.20
C ALA A 56 -0.98 -3.48 -18.22
N THR A 57 -0.27 -4.07 -17.25
CA THR A 57 -0.03 -5.52 -17.20
C THR A 57 -0.96 -6.27 -16.26
N GLY A 58 -1.64 -5.57 -15.34
CA GLY A 58 -2.41 -6.16 -14.25
C GLY A 58 -1.55 -6.77 -13.14
N GLN A 59 -0.22 -6.70 -13.24
CA GLN A 59 0.71 -7.30 -12.28
C GLN A 59 0.66 -6.56 -10.94
N THR A 60 0.53 -7.32 -9.84
CA THR A 60 0.64 -6.78 -8.48
C THR A 60 2.06 -6.31 -8.20
N ILE A 61 2.19 -5.04 -7.77
CA ILE A 61 3.46 -4.41 -7.37
C ILE A 61 3.69 -4.57 -5.86
N ILE A 62 2.64 -4.36 -5.07
CA ILE A 62 2.69 -4.53 -3.62
C ILE A 62 1.32 -4.92 -3.08
N VAL A 63 1.32 -5.65 -1.97
CA VAL A 63 0.13 -5.98 -1.17
C VAL A 63 0.36 -5.52 0.27
N ILE A 64 -0.60 -4.76 0.81
CA ILE A 64 -0.67 -4.47 2.24
C ILE A 64 -1.77 -5.31 2.86
N HIS A 65 -1.37 -6.25 3.73
CA HIS A 65 -2.29 -7.01 4.56
C HIS A 65 -2.64 -6.23 5.84
N LEU A 66 -3.94 -6.07 6.09
CA LEU A 66 -4.51 -5.29 7.18
C LEU A 66 -5.16 -6.23 8.20
N ASP A 67 -4.41 -6.56 9.25
CA ASP A 67 -4.97 -7.24 10.43
C ASP A 67 -5.91 -6.30 11.18
N LYS A 68 -6.76 -6.89 12.04
CA LYS A 68 -7.67 -6.16 12.93
C LYS A 68 -6.95 -5.02 13.66
N GLY A 69 -7.52 -3.81 13.55
CA GLY A 69 -7.00 -2.61 14.21
C GLY A 69 -5.97 -1.83 13.39
N LYS A 70 -5.49 -2.37 12.26
CA LYS A 70 -4.70 -1.61 11.29
C LYS A 70 -5.62 -0.81 10.37
N LYS A 71 -5.19 0.40 10.01
CA LYS A 71 -5.87 1.26 9.05
C LYS A 71 -4.94 1.55 7.88
N LEU A 72 -5.45 1.41 6.66
CA LEU A 72 -4.72 1.72 5.43
C LEU A 72 -4.26 3.18 5.40
N ILE A 73 -3.01 3.36 4.99
CA ILE A 73 -2.47 4.63 4.51
C ILE A 73 -2.24 4.46 3.02
N TRP A 74 -2.92 5.25 2.19
CA TRP A 74 -2.58 5.38 0.78
C TRP A 74 -2.67 6.83 0.34
N ARG A 75 -1.61 7.34 -0.27
CA ARG A 75 -1.52 8.71 -0.78
C ARG A 75 -0.67 8.75 -2.04
N MET A 76 -1.14 9.45 -3.05
CA MET A 76 -0.29 9.86 -4.18
C MET A 76 0.35 11.20 -3.86
N ARG A 77 1.65 11.32 -4.13
CA ARG A 77 2.42 12.56 -3.98
C ARG A 77 3.26 12.81 -5.23
N VAL A 78 3.70 14.04 -5.39
CA VAL A 78 4.69 14.42 -6.38
C VAL A 78 5.96 14.80 -5.63
N ALA A 79 7.04 14.08 -5.88
CA ALA A 79 8.36 14.39 -5.34
C ALA A 79 9.18 15.14 -6.39
N LEU A 80 9.97 16.11 -5.95
CA LEU A 80 11.00 16.74 -6.77
C LEU A 80 12.30 15.96 -6.60
N ARG A 81 12.85 15.44 -7.70
CA ARG A 81 14.17 14.80 -7.64
C ARG A 81 15.23 15.89 -7.63
N LEU A 82 15.82 16.13 -6.46
CA LEU A 82 16.95 17.04 -6.29
C LEU A 82 18.08 16.60 -7.24
N GLY A 83 18.52 17.51 -8.12
CA GLY A 83 19.55 17.27 -9.14
C GLY A 83 19.03 17.22 -10.58
N TYR A 84 17.76 16.88 -10.82
CA TYR A 84 17.23 16.71 -12.18
C TYR A 84 16.10 17.67 -12.56
N MET A 85 15.61 18.51 -11.64
CA MET A 85 14.41 19.37 -11.86
C MET A 85 13.16 18.60 -12.32
N THR A 86 13.16 17.26 -12.23
CA THR A 86 12.05 16.41 -12.65
C THR A 86 11.09 16.17 -11.49
N LYS A 87 9.79 16.30 -11.77
CA LYS A 87 8.70 15.84 -10.89
C LYS A 87 8.46 14.36 -11.12
N GLN A 88 8.40 13.57 -10.05
CA GLN A 88 8.06 12.14 -10.10
C GLN A 88 6.83 11.87 -9.24
N ARG A 89 5.92 11.01 -9.72
CA ARG A 89 4.81 10.52 -8.89
C ARG A 89 5.33 9.44 -7.95
N VAL A 90 4.94 9.55 -6.68
CA VAL A 90 5.28 8.58 -5.64
C VAL A 90 4.00 8.11 -4.97
N HIS A 91 3.83 6.80 -4.87
CA HIS A 91 2.73 6.19 -4.15
C HIS A 91 3.20 5.82 -2.75
N LEU A 92 2.67 6.52 -1.75
CA LEU A 92 2.85 6.16 -0.35
C LEU A 92 1.76 5.18 0.02
N ILE A 93 2.14 3.98 0.44
CA ILE A 93 1.22 2.91 0.80
C ILE A 93 1.68 2.22 2.08
N GLY A 94 0.76 1.90 2.97
CA GLY A 94 1.14 1.32 4.25
C GLY A 94 -0.02 1.18 5.21
N TRP A 95 0.28 1.05 6.49
CA TRP A 95 -0.72 0.94 7.54
C TRP A 95 -0.31 1.69 8.79
N GLN A 96 -1.31 2.06 9.58
CA GLN A 96 -1.14 2.59 10.92
C GLN A 96 -2.00 1.81 11.92
N GLU A 97 -1.52 1.71 13.15
CA GLU A 97 -2.18 1.03 14.27
C GLU A 97 -1.96 1.84 15.54
N ASN A 98 -2.99 1.93 16.39
CA ASN A 98 -2.86 2.49 17.74
C ASN A 98 -2.65 1.32 18.72
N LYS A 99 -1.42 1.16 19.20
CA LYS A 99 -1.09 0.12 20.19
C LYS A 99 -1.30 0.63 21.59
N ILE A 100 -2.10 -0.08 22.39
CA ILE A 100 -2.24 0.21 23.81
C ILE A 100 -0.92 -0.19 24.50
N LEU A 101 -0.24 0.78 25.11
CA LEU A 101 0.95 0.56 25.91
C LEU A 101 0.59 0.23 27.36
N PHE A 102 -0.41 0.92 27.90
CA PHE A 102 -0.79 0.83 29.29
C PHE A 102 -2.26 1.20 29.47
N ARG A 103 -2.96 0.52 30.38
CA ARG A 103 -4.37 0.79 30.68
C ARG A 103 -4.62 0.69 32.18
N ILE A 104 -5.19 1.75 32.78
CA ILE A 104 -5.74 1.75 34.15
C ILE A 104 -7.20 2.16 34.07
N ARG A 105 -8.11 1.29 34.51
CA ARG A 105 -9.56 1.54 34.52
C ARG A 105 -10.05 2.06 33.14
N ASN A 106 -10.49 3.32 33.10
CA ASN A 106 -11.02 4.01 31.92
C ASN A 106 -9.97 4.84 31.16
N PHE A 107 -8.69 4.74 31.53
CA PHE A 107 -7.59 5.46 30.89
C PHE A 107 -6.65 4.49 30.16
N ALA A 108 -6.32 4.78 28.90
CA ALA A 108 -5.37 4.01 28.10
C ALA A 108 -4.35 4.94 27.44
N ILE A 109 -3.07 4.63 27.61
CA ILE A 109 -1.97 5.24 26.87
C ILE A 109 -1.75 4.43 25.61
N CYS A 110 -1.83 5.08 24.45
CA CYS A 110 -1.64 4.46 23.15
C CYS A 110 -0.41 5.04 22.46
N ARG A 111 0.32 4.19 21.74
CA ARG A 111 1.38 4.59 20.80
C ARG A 111 0.93 4.30 19.39
N LYS A 112 1.01 5.32 18.53
CA LYS A 112 0.83 5.15 17.08
C LYS A 112 2.05 4.42 16.50
N VAL A 113 1.79 3.36 15.76
CA VAL A 113 2.80 2.62 14.98
C VAL A 113 2.37 2.68 13.53
N GLU A 114 3.31 3.01 12.65
CA GLU A 114 3.05 3.05 11.21
C GLU A 114 4.20 2.38 10.43
N THR A 115 3.86 1.92 9.24
CA THR A 115 4.81 1.41 8.26
C THR A 115 4.35 1.90 6.91
N ILE A 116 5.26 2.53 6.16
CA ILE A 116 4.97 3.15 4.87
C ILE A 116 6.02 2.67 3.88
N CYS A 117 5.54 2.21 2.73
CA CYS A 117 6.33 1.97 1.54
C CYS A 117 6.10 3.14 0.58
N ALA A 118 7.16 3.72 0.04
CA ALA A 118 7.13 4.69 -1.04
C ALA A 118 7.51 3.98 -2.34
N ILE A 119 6.61 4.00 -3.32
CA ILE A 119 6.81 3.36 -4.61
C ILE A 119 7.04 4.46 -5.65
N PHE A 120 8.19 4.37 -6.31
CA PHE A 120 8.66 5.32 -7.30
C PHE A 120 8.41 4.81 -8.71
N GLY A 121 8.43 5.72 -9.68
CA GLY A 121 8.10 5.40 -11.07
C GLY A 121 9.10 4.52 -11.81
N ASP A 122 10.33 4.47 -11.35
CA ASP A 122 11.36 3.53 -11.80
C ASP A 122 11.21 2.13 -11.17
N GLY A 123 10.15 1.89 -10.38
CA GLY A 123 9.89 0.62 -9.70
C GLY A 123 10.64 0.45 -8.38
N HIS A 124 11.45 1.43 -7.99
CA HIS A 124 12.08 1.46 -6.68
C HIS A 124 11.02 1.53 -5.56
N ILE A 125 11.24 0.77 -4.49
CA ILE A 125 10.41 0.78 -3.29
C ILE A 125 11.29 1.07 -2.07
N GLU A 126 11.00 2.18 -1.39
CA GLU A 126 11.59 2.49 -0.09
C GLU A 126 10.62 2.09 1.00
N VAL A 127 11.09 1.42 2.04
CA VAL A 127 10.26 1.03 3.19
C VAL A 127 10.76 1.75 4.43
N THR A 128 9.84 2.41 5.12
CA THR A 128 10.09 3.11 6.38
C THR A 128 9.16 2.55 7.46
N GLY A 129 9.72 2.21 8.62
CA GLY A 129 8.97 1.62 9.74
C GLY A 129 9.72 0.51 10.46
N GLY A 130 9.13 0.02 11.54
CA GLY A 130 9.74 -1.02 12.38
C GLY A 130 9.50 -2.43 11.83
N PHE A 131 10.56 -3.19 11.63
CA PHE A 131 10.50 -4.63 11.34
C PHE A 131 9.84 -5.40 12.50
N LYS A 132 8.82 -6.23 12.20
CA LYS A 132 8.19 -7.12 13.20
C LYS A 132 8.94 -8.46 13.26
N LYS A 133 9.80 -8.64 14.26
CA LYS A 133 10.54 -9.90 14.50
C LYS A 133 9.67 -11.16 14.70
N LYS A 134 8.37 -11.02 15.01
CA LYS A 134 7.43 -12.13 15.25
C LYS A 134 6.40 -12.32 14.12
N HIS A 135 6.75 -12.00 12.88
CA HIS A 135 5.82 -12.15 11.76
C HIS A 135 5.69 -13.63 11.35
N PRO A 136 4.47 -14.15 11.04
CA PRO A 136 4.26 -15.54 10.62
C PRO A 136 5.19 -16.01 9.49
N TRP A 137 5.47 -15.13 8.53
CA TRP A 137 6.37 -15.43 7.40
C TRP A 137 7.86 -15.55 7.77
N LEU A 138 8.25 -15.24 9.01
CA LEU A 138 9.62 -15.46 9.51
C LEU A 138 9.78 -16.84 10.16
N TYR A 139 8.67 -17.56 10.35
CA TYR A 139 8.71 -18.94 10.82
C TYR A 139 8.71 -19.86 9.60
N PRO A 140 9.45 -20.98 9.66
CA PRO A 140 9.47 -21.96 8.58
C PRO A 140 8.05 -22.44 8.29
N VAL A 141 7.74 -22.60 6.99
CA VAL A 141 6.45 -23.15 6.56
C VAL A 141 6.35 -24.57 7.09
N ILE A 142 5.34 -24.82 7.92
CA ILE A 142 5.00 -26.17 8.35
C ILE A 142 4.12 -26.77 7.25
N LEU A 143 4.74 -27.48 6.32
CA LEU A 143 4.05 -28.19 5.24
C LEU A 143 3.19 -29.32 5.83
N ARG A 144 1.94 -29.41 5.38
CA ARG A 144 1.07 -30.57 5.65
C ARG A 144 1.65 -31.79 4.94
N GLU A 145 1.36 -32.99 5.43
CA GLU A 145 1.82 -34.26 4.80
C GLU A 145 1.53 -34.32 3.29
N ALA A 146 0.37 -33.83 2.86
CA ALA A 146 -0.01 -33.76 1.44
C ALA A 146 0.81 -32.75 0.61
N GLU A 147 1.47 -31.79 1.25
CA GLU A 147 2.27 -30.72 0.62
C GLU A 147 3.77 -31.07 0.60
N LYS A 148 4.17 -32.21 1.20
CA LYS A 148 5.57 -32.68 1.26
C LYS A 148 5.98 -33.54 0.06
N LEU A 149 5.07 -33.75 -0.90
CA LEU A 149 5.27 -34.60 -2.08
C LEU A 149 5.40 -33.74 -3.35
N GLU A 150 6.47 -32.95 -3.43
CA GLU A 150 7.04 -32.43 -4.69
C GLU A 150 8.57 -32.53 -4.63
#